data_AF-A0A969NEJ1-F1
#
_entry.id   AF-A0A969NEJ1-F1
#
_cell.length_a   1.000
_cell.length_b   1.000
_cell.length_c   1.000
_cell.angle_alpha   90.00
_cell.angle_beta   90.00
_cell.angle_gamma   90.00
#
_symmetry.space_group_name_H-M   'P 1'
#
loop_
_entity.id
_entity.type
_entity.pdbx_description
1 polymer ?
#
loop_
_entity_poly.entity_id
_entity_poly.type
_entity_poly.pdbx_seq_one_letter_code
_entity_poly.pdbx_strand_id
1 'polypeptide(L)'
;MQSIWYPGKFPSAAGIVKNRLYSVRTQLKLQWIAGNMQNASTFDIKRLGASFRVAIHPAILNEVTLFAQYYYGQDYYNIYFSRTLTVLRFGILTDLSN
;
A
#
# COMPACT_ATOMS: atom_id res chain seq x y z
N MET A 1 -23.14 -15.30 15.16
CA MET A 1 -22.79 -15.66 13.77
C MET A 1 -21.41 -15.10 13.49
N GLN A 2 -20.40 -15.95 13.31
CA GLN A 2 -19.00 -15.52 13.09
C GLN A 2 -18.77 -15.42 11.58
N SER A 3 -18.65 -14.19 11.05
CA SER A 3 -18.24 -13.99 9.65
C SER A 3 -16.71 -14.01 9.58
N ILE A 4 -16.15 -15.13 9.18
CA ILE A 4 -14.76 -15.22 8.74
C ILE A 4 -14.66 -14.51 7.40
N TRP A 5 -14.15 -13.28 7.39
CA TRP A 5 -13.98 -12.48 6.17
C TRP A 5 -12.56 -12.69 5.63
N TYR A 6 -12.46 -13.21 4.40
CA TYR A 6 -11.18 -13.38 3.71
C TYR A 6 -10.63 -12.00 3.33
N PRO A 7 -9.40 -11.62 3.75
CA PRO A 7 -8.74 -10.48 3.14
C PRO A 7 -8.45 -10.88 1.69
N GLY A 8 -9.33 -10.47 0.77
CA GLY A 8 -9.12 -10.69 -0.65
C GLY A 8 -7.69 -10.27 -1.00
N LYS A 9 -6.91 -11.17 -1.60
CA LYS A 9 -5.58 -10.87 -2.10
C LYS A 9 -5.72 -9.80 -3.18
N PHE A 10 -5.59 -8.55 -2.77
CA PHE A 10 -5.68 -7.40 -3.65
C PHE A 10 -4.56 -7.46 -4.68
N PRO A 11 -4.85 -7.24 -5.98
CA PRO A 11 -3.83 -7.30 -7.00
C PRO A 11 -2.73 -6.29 -6.68
N SER A 12 -1.52 -6.80 -6.59
CA SER A 12 -0.32 -6.02 -6.32
C SER A 12 0.74 -6.35 -7.33
N ALA A 13 1.27 -5.33 -8.00
CA ALA A 13 2.43 -5.45 -8.87
C ALA A 13 3.65 -4.90 -8.13
N ALA A 14 4.76 -5.63 -8.14
CA ALA A 14 6.01 -5.19 -7.58
C ALA A 14 7.11 -5.29 -8.63
N GLY A 15 7.93 -4.25 -8.73
CA GLY A 15 9.11 -4.20 -9.58
C GLY A 15 10.36 -3.99 -8.74
N ILE A 16 11.47 -4.58 -9.16
CA ILE A 16 12.78 -4.34 -8.55
C ILE A 16 13.78 -4.06 -9.66
N VAL A 17 14.44 -2.92 -9.58
CA VAL A 17 15.60 -2.58 -10.41
C VAL A 17 16.82 -2.58 -9.49
N LYS A 18 17.87 -3.29 -9.90
CA LYS A 18 19.12 -3.38 -9.15
C LYS A 18 20.28 -2.86 -9.99
N ASN A 19 21.16 -2.13 -9.33
CA ASN A 19 22.48 -1.73 -9.80
C ASN A 19 23.48 -2.09 -8.69
N ARG A 20 24.79 -2.11 -9.00
CA ARG A 20 25.87 -2.30 -8.03
C ARG A 20 25.81 -1.29 -6.88
N LEU A 21 25.34 -0.07 -7.13
CA LEU A 21 25.31 1.01 -6.14
C LEU A 21 23.99 1.16 -5.38
N TYR A 22 22.89 0.63 -5.91
CA TYR A 22 21.57 0.79 -5.30
C TYR A 22 20.55 -0.23 -5.81
N SER A 23 19.49 -0.47 -5.03
CA SER A 23 18.29 -1.15 -5.47
C SER A 23 17.07 -0.25 -5.30
N VAL A 24 16.24 -0.18 -6.34
CA VAL A 24 14.93 0.48 -6.30
C VAL A 24 13.85 -0.59 -6.35
N ARG A 25 12.95 -0.58 -5.37
CA ARG A 25 11.74 -1.40 -5.36
C ARG A 25 10.53 -0.50 -5.53
N THR A 26 9.69 -0.82 -6.50
CA THR A 26 8.40 -0.17 -6.70
C THR A 26 7.28 -1.17 -6.41
N GLN A 27 6.16 -0.68 -5.90
CA GLN A 27 5.01 -1.50 -5.61
C GLN A 27 3.72 -0.72 -5.83
N LEU A 28 2.85 -1.24 -6.69
CA LEU A 28 1.48 -0.77 -6.87
C LEU A 28 0.53 -1.78 -6.23
N LYS A 29 -0.41 -1.31 -5.41
CA LYS A 29 -1.51 -2.11 -4.85
C LYS A 29 -2.83 -1.46 -5.19
N LEU A 30 -3.76 -2.24 -5.72
CA LEU A 30 -5.12 -1.81 -5.97
C LEU A 30 -6.06 -2.56 -5.03
N GLN A 31 -6.93 -1.83 -4.34
CA GLN A 31 -7.85 -2.36 -3.36
C GLN A 31 -9.27 -2.11 -3.84
N TRP A 32 -10.16 -3.07 -3.59
CA TRP A 32 -11.57 -2.95 -3.88
C TRP A 32 -12.40 -3.39 -2.69
N ILE A 33 -13.25 -2.51 -2.18
CA ILE A 33 -14.11 -2.84 -1.05
C ILE A 33 -15.32 -3.63 -1.59
N ALA A 34 -15.33 -4.95 -1.42
CA ALA A 34 -16.43 -5.84 -1.82
C ALA A 34 -17.52 -6.01 -0.72
N GLY A 35 -17.35 -5.36 0.44
CA GLY A 35 -18.31 -5.39 1.55
C GLY A 35 -19.42 -4.34 1.45
N ASN A 36 -20.36 -4.35 2.38
CA ASN A 36 -21.43 -3.34 2.41
C ASN A 36 -20.85 -1.96 2.79
N MET A 37 -21.17 -0.92 2.02
CA MET A 37 -20.76 0.47 2.28
C MET A 37 -21.99 1.35 2.25
N GLN A 38 -22.14 2.21 3.26
CA GLN A 38 -23.21 3.20 3.28
C GLN A 38 -23.09 4.11 2.04
N ASN A 39 -24.17 4.24 1.28
CA ASN A 39 -24.28 5.14 0.12
C ASN A 39 -23.28 4.90 -1.03
N ALA A 40 -22.80 3.68 -1.22
CA ALA A 40 -21.97 3.32 -2.38
C ALA A 40 -22.46 2.02 -3.03
N SER A 41 -22.78 2.07 -4.32
CA SER A 41 -23.17 0.88 -5.10
C SER A 41 -21.98 -0.06 -5.28
N THR A 42 -22.21 -1.34 -5.63
CA THR A 42 -21.17 -2.36 -5.77
C THR A 42 -20.05 -1.97 -6.74
N PHE A 43 -20.31 -1.08 -7.71
CA PHE A 43 -19.37 -0.59 -8.72
C PHE A 43 -19.03 0.90 -8.57
N ASP A 44 -19.06 1.45 -7.35
CA ASP A 44 -18.70 2.85 -7.09
C ASP A 44 -17.16 3.04 -7.03
N ILE A 45 -16.65 4.09 -7.69
CA ILE A 45 -15.22 4.46 -7.67
C ILE A 45 -14.70 4.75 -6.26
N LYS A 46 -15.57 5.13 -5.32
CA LYS A 46 -15.24 5.31 -3.90
C LYS A 46 -14.74 4.02 -3.24
N ARG A 47 -15.07 2.86 -3.81
CA ARG A 47 -14.62 1.53 -3.36
C ARG A 47 -13.20 1.20 -3.80
N LEU A 48 -12.67 1.94 -4.78
CA LEU A 48 -11.31 1.77 -5.29
C LEU A 48 -10.32 2.48 -4.37
N GLY A 49 -9.40 1.71 -3.80
CA GLY A 49 -8.18 2.22 -3.18
C GLY A 49 -6.97 1.92 -4.06
N ALA A 50 -5.98 2.79 -4.04
CA ALA A 50 -4.71 2.59 -4.68
C ALA A 50 -3.57 3.02 -3.76
N SER A 51 -2.48 2.27 -3.75
CA SER A 51 -1.25 2.67 -3.09
C SER A 51 -0.07 2.44 -4.00
N PHE A 52 0.79 3.44 -4.11
CA PHE A 52 2.05 3.34 -4.82
C PHE A 52 3.20 3.61 -3.85
N ARG A 53 4.18 2.71 -3.82
CA ARG A 53 5.35 2.81 -2.96
C ARG A 53 6.62 2.68 -3.78
N VAL A 54 7.58 3.54 -3.49
CA VAL A 54 8.96 3.47 -3.99
C VAL A 54 9.89 3.35 -2.78
N ALA A 55 10.83 2.42 -2.84
CA ALA A 55 11.85 2.21 -1.83
C ALA A 55 13.21 2.15 -2.50
N ILE A 56 14.19 2.88 -1.95
CA ILE A 56 15.56 2.94 -2.44
C ILE A 56 16.47 2.42 -1.34
N HIS A 57 17.26 1.42 -1.68
CA HIS A 57 18.27 0.82 -0.83
C HIS A 57 19.66 1.09 -1.43
N PRO A 58 20.41 2.06 -0.90
CA PRO A 58 21.75 2.38 -1.37
C PRO A 58 22.78 1.37 -0.82
N ALA A 59 23.72 0.93 -1.65
CA ALA A 59 24.75 -0.05 -1.26
C ALA A 59 25.75 0.46 -0.20
N ILE A 60 25.79 1.78 0.05
CA ILE A 60 26.65 2.38 1.09
C ILE A 60 26.03 2.23 2.49
N LEU A 61 24.71 2.02 2.58
CA LEU A 61 23.97 1.85 3.83
C LEU A 61 23.35 0.45 3.84
N ASN A 62 24.15 -0.54 4.22
CA ASN A 62 23.80 -1.97 4.15
C ASN A 62 22.46 -2.34 4.81
N GLU A 63 22.01 -1.57 5.80
CA GLU A 63 20.80 -1.88 6.58
C GLU A 63 19.67 -0.90 6.35
N VAL A 64 19.90 0.21 5.62
CA VAL A 64 18.94 1.32 5.56
C VAL A 64 18.24 1.35 4.20
N THR A 65 16.92 1.39 4.22
CA THR A 65 16.09 1.61 3.03
C THR A 65 15.23 2.84 3.25
N LEU A 66 15.32 3.80 2.34
CA LEU A 66 14.43 4.95 2.34
C LEU A 66 13.20 4.62 1.50
N PHE A 67 12.01 5.05 1.94
CA PHE A 67 10.80 4.87 1.14
C PHE A 67 9.89 6.09 1.15
N ALA A 68 9.16 6.21 0.05
CA ALA A 68 8.00 7.09 -0.09
C ALA A 68 6.80 6.26 -0.52
N GLN A 69 5.63 6.56 0.03
CA GLN A 69 4.37 5.91 -0.33
C GLN A 69 3.27 6.95 -0.48
N TYR A 70 2.56 6.88 -1.60
CA TYR A 70 1.31 7.56 -1.82
C TYR A 70 0.16 6.56 -1.65
N TYR A 71 -0.87 6.95 -0.90
CA TYR A 71 -2.09 6.19 -0.71
C TYR A 71 -3.29 7.08 -1.01
N TYR A 72 -4.22 6.55 -1.80
CA TYR A 72 -5.52 7.15 -2.07
C TYR A 72 -6.60 6.08 -1.89
N GLY A 73 -7.60 6.34 -1.06
CA GLY A 73 -8.72 5.42 -0.90
C GLY A 73 -9.46 5.56 0.41
N GLN A 74 -10.53 4.80 0.55
CA GLN A 74 -11.23 4.63 1.81
C GLN A 74 -10.65 3.41 2.53
N ASP A 75 -10.32 3.57 3.80
CA ASP A 75 -9.84 2.48 4.62
C ASP A 75 -10.99 1.97 5.49
N TYR A 76 -11.46 0.76 5.19
CA TYR A 76 -12.56 0.10 5.90
C TYR A 76 -12.24 -0.13 7.39
N TYR A 77 -10.96 -0.09 7.79
CA TYR A 77 -10.50 -0.29 9.16
C TYR A 77 -10.14 1.01 9.89
N ASN A 78 -10.29 2.16 9.25
CA ASN A 78 -10.01 3.46 9.87
C ASN A 78 -11.30 4.11 10.36
N ILE A 79 -11.24 4.89 11.45
CA ILE A 79 -12.40 5.64 12.00
C ILE A 79 -13.00 6.63 11.00
N TYR A 80 -12.25 6.97 9.95
CA TYR A 80 -12.66 7.80 8.82
C TYR A 80 -13.13 6.98 7.60
N PHE A 81 -13.62 5.75 7.76
CA PHE A 81 -14.03 4.85 6.68
C PHE A 81 -15.05 5.45 5.69
N SER A 82 -15.76 6.52 6.07
CA SER A 82 -16.70 7.25 5.22
C SER A 82 -16.04 8.32 4.32
N ARG A 83 -14.76 8.63 4.53
CA ARG A 83 -14.01 9.65 3.79
C ARG A 83 -12.88 9.02 2.97
N THR A 84 -12.70 9.53 1.77
CA THR A 84 -11.54 9.20 0.95
C THR A 84 -10.32 9.93 1.51
N LEU A 85 -9.27 9.16 1.82
CA LEU A 85 -8.01 9.68 2.34
C LEU A 85 -6.98 9.77 1.23
N THR A 86 -6.22 10.85 1.25
CA THR A 86 -5.01 11.04 0.45
C THR A 86 -3.85 11.20 1.41
N VAL A 87 -2.91 10.25 1.40
CA VAL A 87 -1.82 10.20 2.39
C VAL A 87 -0.49 10.02 1.68
N LEU A 88 0.46 10.89 2.02
CA LEU A 88 1.86 10.76 1.63
C LEU A 88 2.67 10.35 2.85
N ARG A 89 3.43 9.26 2.74
CA ARG A 89 4.26 8.72 3.82
C ARG A 89 5.70 8.67 3.38
N PHE A 90 6.59 9.07 4.27
CA PHE A 90 8.02 8.90 4.12
C PHE A 90 8.53 8.12 5.31
N GLY A 91 9.58 7.33 5.10
CA GLY A 91 10.18 6.66 6.21
C GLY A 91 11.46 5.95 5.85
N ILE A 92 12.02 5.36 6.89
CA ILE A 92 13.23 4.57 6.85
C ILE A 92 12.82 3.17 7.30
N LEU A 93 13.27 2.15 6.57
CA LEU A 93 13.18 0.77 7.00
C LEU A 93 14.59 0.31 7.28
N THR A 94 14.78 -0.29 8.43
CA THR A 94 16.00 -1.00 8.77
C THR A 94 15.75 -2.48 8.55
N ASP A 95 16.53 -3.11 7.68
CA ASP A 95 16.48 -4.56 7.53
C ASP A 95 17.39 -5.18 8.61
N LEU A 96 16.80 -5.69 9.68
CA LEU A 96 17.50 -6.47 10.70
C LEU A 96 17.65 -7.91 10.19
N SER A 97 18.52 -8.13 9.21
CA SER A 97 18.95 -9.48 8.86
C SER A 97 20.41 -9.66 9.25
N ASN A 98 20.62 -10.26 10.43
CA ASN A 98 21.88 -10.84 10.88
C ASN A 98 21.62 -12.30 11.24
#